data_AF-A0A401IJK2-F1
#
_entry.id   AF-A0A401IJK2-F1
#
_cell.length_a   1.000
_cell.length_b   1.000
_cell.length_c   1.000
_cell.angle_alpha   90.00
_cell.angle_beta   90.00
_cell.angle_gamma   90.00
#
_symmetry.space_group_name_H-M   'P 1'
#
loop_
_entity.id
_entity.type
_entity.pdbx_description
1 polymer ?
#
loop_
_entity_poly.entity_id
_entity_poly.type
_entity_poly.pdbx_seq_one_letter_code
_entity_poly.pdbx_strand_id
1 'polypeptide(L)'
;MIQLFAFMKEVKYPLWNLNSISLIPVILLLFFAASLGMVWQIFHSHTLTEKILAFSLFLASIEQGRMAKVDLDQIVQVKQHIEDSRLTHFSLVTITTIIVELMGFFCAFFLPYWGTLIIILSLAGFNLFAGIRLHPNEEIMIEPWGVLPRLPILLADGLGLVLVSLAMLPFTPLVMVLLLLTIFLIYGWIKYI
;
A
#
# COMPACT_ATOMS: atom_id res chain seq x y z
N MET A 1 17.13 20.03 -4.12
CA MET A 1 15.79 20.01 -3.48
C MET A 1 14.83 21.04 -4.09
N ILE A 2 15.26 22.27 -4.37
CA ILE A 2 14.43 23.33 -4.99
C ILE A 2 14.10 23.04 -6.47
N GLN A 3 14.98 22.36 -7.20
CA GLN A 3 14.74 22.03 -8.61
C GLN A 3 13.72 20.90 -8.84
N LEU A 4 13.46 20.03 -7.85
CA LEU A 4 12.43 18.99 -7.96
C LEU A 4 11.01 19.62 -7.86
N PHE A 5 10.86 20.64 -6.99
CA PHE A 5 9.61 21.42 -6.89
C PHE A 5 9.35 22.29 -8.11
N ALA A 6 10.39 22.79 -8.78
CA ALA A 6 10.25 23.53 -10.04
C ALA A 6 9.85 22.60 -11.21
N PHE A 7 10.39 21.39 -11.27
CA PHE A 7 10.01 20.39 -12.28
C PHE A 7 8.55 19.95 -12.15
N MET A 8 8.03 19.85 -10.92
CA MET A 8 6.60 19.57 -10.68
C MET A 8 5.66 20.70 -11.11
N LYS A 9 6.17 21.93 -11.27
CA LYS A 9 5.37 23.11 -11.62
C LYS A 9 5.19 23.32 -13.13
N GLU A 10 6.06 22.71 -13.95
CA GLU A 10 6.06 22.86 -15.41
C GLU A 10 5.41 21.69 -16.18
N VAL A 11 4.89 20.68 -15.49
CA VAL A 11 4.08 19.64 -16.15
C VAL A 11 2.71 20.24 -16.50
N LYS A 12 2.65 20.86 -17.69
CA LYS A 12 1.47 21.49 -18.32
C LYS A 12 0.33 20.52 -18.67
N TYR A 13 0.48 19.25 -18.32
CA TYR A 13 -0.59 18.26 -18.29
C TYR A 13 -0.84 17.91 -16.82
N PRO A 14 -1.99 18.25 -16.25
CA PRO A 14 -2.31 17.74 -14.94
C PRO A 14 -2.28 16.21 -15.04
N LEU A 15 -1.39 15.55 -14.30
CA LEU A 15 -1.53 14.12 -13.96
C LEU A 15 -2.93 13.81 -13.37
N TRP A 16 -3.67 14.86 -12.99
CA TRP A 16 -5.04 14.90 -12.51
C TRP A 16 -6.14 14.74 -13.57
N ASN A 17 -5.83 14.81 -14.88
CA ASN A 17 -6.83 14.63 -15.96
C ASN A 17 -6.85 13.20 -16.52
N LEU A 18 -6.27 12.24 -15.78
CA LEU A 18 -6.56 10.84 -15.98
C LEU A 18 -7.94 10.62 -15.36
N ASN A 19 -8.96 10.38 -16.19
CA ASN A 19 -10.23 9.82 -15.71
C ASN A 19 -9.86 8.66 -14.79
N SER A 20 -10.01 8.82 -13.47
CA SER A 20 -9.53 7.85 -12.48
C SER A 20 -10.12 6.45 -12.72
N ILE A 21 -11.27 6.38 -13.39
CA ILE A 21 -11.91 5.17 -13.92
C ILE A 21 -10.99 4.37 -14.88
N SER A 22 -10.18 5.03 -15.72
CA SER A 22 -9.27 4.35 -16.65
C SER A 22 -7.98 3.84 -15.98
N LEU A 23 -7.63 4.34 -14.80
CA LEU A 23 -6.42 3.93 -14.06
C LEU A 23 -6.61 2.68 -13.22
N ILE A 24 -7.81 2.47 -12.68
CA ILE A 24 -8.11 1.34 -11.80
C ILE A 24 -7.78 -0.02 -12.46
N PRO A 25 -8.20 -0.30 -13.72
CA PRO A 25 -7.85 -1.56 -14.37
C PRO A 25 -6.35 -1.76 -14.54
N VAL A 26 -5.60 -0.68 -14.83
CA VAL A 26 -4.13 -0.72 -14.98
C VAL A 26 -3.48 -1.07 -13.64
N ILE A 27 -3.91 -0.42 -12.56
CA ILE A 27 -3.39 -0.68 -11.21
C ILE A 27 -3.68 -2.12 -10.78
N LEU A 28 -4.90 -2.61 -11.01
CA LEU A 28 -5.26 -4.00 -10.71
C LEU A 28 -4.44 -4.99 -11.53
N LEU A 29 -4.17 -4.69 -12.81
CA LEU A 29 -3.31 -5.53 -13.65
C LEU A 29 -1.87 -5.57 -13.13
N LEU A 30 -1.34 -4.44 -12.64
CA LEU A 30 -0.01 -4.37 -12.05
C LEU A 30 0.09 -5.16 -10.74
N PHE A 31 -0.91 -5.04 -9.85
CA PHE A 31 -0.97 -5.87 -8.63
C PHE A 31 -1.16 -7.36 -8.95
N PHE A 32 -1.90 -7.69 -10.00
CA PHE A 32 -2.02 -9.07 -10.48
C PHE A 32 -0.66 -9.61 -10.98
N ALA A 33 0.05 -8.83 -11.79
CA ALA A 33 1.39 -9.19 -12.25
C ALA A 33 2.38 -9.37 -11.08
N ALA A 34 2.34 -8.46 -10.09
CA ALA A 34 3.10 -8.60 -8.84
C ALA A 34 2.76 -9.90 -8.10
N SER A 35 1.47 -10.22 -7.99
CA SER A 35 1.00 -11.46 -7.35
C SER A 35 1.54 -12.71 -8.04
N LEU A 36 1.54 -12.75 -9.38
CA LEU A 36 2.15 -13.83 -10.15
C LEU A 36 3.66 -13.95 -9.91
N GLY A 37 4.36 -12.83 -9.80
CA GLY A 37 5.78 -12.80 -9.43
C GLY A 37 6.05 -13.43 -8.07
N MET A 38 5.17 -13.18 -7.09
CA MET A 38 5.28 -13.80 -5.76
C MET A 38 4.96 -15.30 -5.81
N VAL A 39 3.95 -15.73 -6.57
CA VAL A 39 3.66 -17.16 -6.79
C VAL A 39 4.87 -17.88 -7.38
N TRP A 40 5.52 -17.27 -8.37
CA TRP A 40 6.75 -17.83 -8.94
C TRP A 40 7.84 -18.02 -7.87
N GLN A 41 8.07 -17.04 -7.01
CA GLN A 41 9.05 -17.15 -5.92
C GLN A 41 8.72 -18.27 -4.93
N ILE A 42 7.45 -18.49 -4.56
CA ILE A 42 7.06 -19.57 -3.63
C ILE A 42 7.59 -20.93 -4.10
N PHE A 43 7.55 -21.19 -5.42
CA PHE A 43 8.02 -22.46 -5.98
C PHE A 43 9.53 -22.50 -6.23
N HIS A 44 10.16 -21.36 -6.51
CA HIS A 44 11.56 -21.31 -6.97
C HIS A 44 12.58 -20.85 -5.91
N SER A 45 12.13 -20.30 -4.78
CA SER A 45 13.03 -19.93 -3.67
C SER A 45 13.67 -21.16 -3.02
N HIS A 46 14.90 -21.01 -2.54
CA HIS A 46 15.68 -22.12 -1.97
C HIS A 46 15.37 -22.38 -0.51
N THR A 47 14.99 -21.34 0.25
CA THR A 47 14.76 -21.44 1.70
C THR A 47 13.29 -21.41 2.06
N LEU A 48 12.91 -22.08 3.15
CA LEU A 48 11.55 -22.02 3.67
C LEU A 48 11.15 -20.58 4.06
N THR A 49 12.09 -19.83 4.64
CA THR A 49 11.90 -18.43 5.01
C THR A 49 11.45 -17.58 3.83
N GLU A 50 12.15 -17.66 2.69
CA GLU A 50 11.80 -16.91 1.48
C GLU A 50 10.45 -17.34 0.92
N LYS A 51 10.12 -18.65 0.96
CA LYS A 51 8.82 -19.14 0.51
C LYS A 51 7.66 -18.60 1.34
N ILE A 52 7.82 -18.55 2.66
CA ILE A 52 6.79 -17.99 3.57
C ILE A 52 6.68 -16.48 3.35
N LEU A 53 7.80 -15.77 3.15
CA LEU A 53 7.77 -14.33 2.87
C LEU A 53 7.07 -14.06 1.53
N ALA A 54 7.43 -14.80 0.47
CA ALA A 54 6.77 -14.70 -0.83
C ALA A 54 5.28 -15.02 -0.75
N PHE A 55 4.88 -16.02 0.04
CA PHE A 55 3.46 -16.32 0.28
C PHE A 55 2.76 -15.17 1.01
N SER A 56 3.40 -14.58 2.02
CA SER A 56 2.87 -13.41 2.73
C SER A 56 2.67 -12.22 1.77
N LEU A 57 3.66 -11.96 0.91
CA LEU A 57 3.61 -10.91 -0.10
C LEU A 57 2.56 -11.19 -1.19
N PHE A 58 2.36 -12.44 -1.59
CA PHE A 58 1.29 -12.84 -2.50
C PHE A 58 -0.09 -12.49 -1.95
N LEU A 59 -0.35 -12.80 -0.68
CA LEU A 59 -1.61 -12.43 -0.05
C LEU A 59 -1.73 -10.91 0.09
N ALA A 60 -0.64 -10.25 0.45
CA ALA A 60 -0.59 -8.79 0.56
C ALA A 60 -0.87 -8.09 -0.78
N SER A 61 -0.31 -8.56 -1.90
CA SER A 61 -0.52 -7.92 -3.20
C SER A 61 -1.97 -7.98 -3.67
N ILE A 62 -2.67 -9.07 -3.36
CA ILE A 62 -4.12 -9.19 -3.63
C ILE A 62 -4.90 -8.17 -2.80
N GLU A 63 -4.61 -8.10 -1.50
CA GLU A 63 -5.33 -7.19 -0.60
C GLU A 63 -5.03 -5.72 -0.94
N GLN A 64 -3.78 -5.36 -1.24
CA GLN A 64 -3.41 -3.99 -1.62
C GLN A 64 -4.03 -3.59 -2.95
N GLY A 65 -4.10 -4.49 -3.94
CA GLY A 65 -4.83 -4.21 -5.18
C GLY A 65 -6.31 -3.91 -4.94
N ARG A 66 -6.94 -4.62 -4.00
CA ARG A 66 -8.33 -4.36 -3.61
C ARG A 66 -8.47 -3.04 -2.83
N MET A 67 -7.58 -2.74 -1.89
CA MET A 67 -7.60 -1.47 -1.14
C MET A 67 -7.42 -0.27 -2.09
N ALA A 68 -6.44 -0.35 -2.99
CA ALA A 68 -6.20 0.65 -4.02
C ALA A 68 -7.45 0.92 -4.87
N LYS A 69 -8.15 -0.14 -5.29
CA LYS A 69 -9.42 0.00 -6.02
C LYS A 69 -10.46 0.76 -5.19
N VAL A 70 -10.69 0.33 -3.95
CA VAL A 70 -11.71 0.95 -3.07
C VAL A 70 -11.40 2.42 -2.85
N ASP A 71 -10.15 2.77 -2.52
CA ASP A 71 -9.76 4.16 -2.27
C ASP A 71 -9.92 5.02 -3.52
N LEU A 72 -9.51 4.51 -4.69
CA LEU A 72 -9.68 5.23 -5.96
C LEU A 72 -11.15 5.39 -6.33
N ASP A 73 -11.98 4.36 -6.19
CA ASP A 73 -13.42 4.40 -6.44
C ASP A 73 -14.09 5.45 -5.53
N GLN A 74 -13.74 5.49 -4.25
CA GLN A 74 -14.24 6.49 -3.31
C GLN A 74 -13.82 7.90 -3.69
N ILE A 75 -12.55 8.10 -4.09
CA ILE A 75 -12.08 9.39 -4.59
C ILE A 75 -12.87 9.83 -5.81
N VAL A 76 -13.15 8.94 -6.77
CA VAL A 76 -13.94 9.26 -7.97
C VAL A 76 -15.34 9.71 -7.58
N GLN A 77 -16.01 8.94 -6.72
CA GLN A 77 -17.38 9.20 -6.30
C GLN A 77 -17.51 10.53 -5.55
N VAL A 78 -16.59 10.82 -4.61
CA VAL A 78 -16.66 12.08 -3.85
C VAL A 78 -16.28 13.28 -4.73
N LYS A 79 -15.30 13.15 -5.63
CA LYS A 79 -14.91 14.25 -6.57
C LYS A 79 -16.03 14.64 -7.53
N GLN A 80 -16.97 13.75 -7.82
CA GLN A 80 -18.14 14.07 -8.66
C GLN A 80 -19.13 14.99 -7.96
N HIS A 81 -19.14 15.01 -6.62
CA HIS A 81 -20.13 15.73 -5.82
C HIS A 81 -19.56 16.94 -5.11
N ILE A 82 -18.26 16.94 -4.76
CA ILE A 82 -17.62 17.97 -3.93
C ILE A 82 -16.24 18.33 -4.48
N GLU A 83 -16.00 19.63 -4.67
CA GLU A 83 -14.67 20.18 -4.89
C GLU A 83 -14.05 20.63 -3.55
N ASP A 84 -13.15 19.82 -2.99
CA ASP A 84 -12.43 20.13 -1.74
C ASP A 84 -10.91 19.93 -1.91
N SER A 85 -10.11 20.91 -1.48
CA SER A 85 -8.65 20.83 -1.47
C SER A 85 -8.08 19.63 -0.69
N ARG A 86 -8.77 19.18 0.37
CA ARG A 86 -8.39 18.00 1.17
C ARG A 86 -8.48 16.72 0.35
N LEU A 87 -9.42 16.65 -0.60
CA LEU A 87 -9.59 15.52 -1.51
C LEU A 87 -8.46 15.44 -2.53
N THR A 88 -7.92 16.58 -2.94
CA THR A 88 -6.69 16.66 -3.75
C THR A 88 -5.50 16.13 -2.95
N HIS A 89 -5.28 16.59 -1.72
CA HIS A 89 -4.19 16.06 -0.88
C HIS A 89 -4.31 14.55 -0.67
N PHE A 90 -5.49 14.05 -0.28
CA PHE A 90 -5.75 12.63 -0.11
C PHE A 90 -5.48 11.83 -1.38
N SER A 91 -5.99 12.28 -2.52
CA SER A 91 -5.78 11.63 -3.82
C SER A 91 -4.29 11.55 -4.19
N LEU A 92 -3.49 12.56 -3.86
CA LEU A 92 -2.05 12.54 -4.07
C LEU A 92 -1.39 11.49 -3.18
N VAL A 93 -1.71 11.48 -1.88
CA VAL A 93 -1.18 10.49 -0.93
C VAL A 93 -1.53 9.07 -1.36
N THR A 94 -2.78 8.80 -1.77
CA THR A 94 -3.22 7.49 -2.26
C THR A 94 -2.43 7.05 -3.50
N ILE A 95 -2.33 7.90 -4.53
CA ILE A 95 -1.63 7.54 -5.77
C ILE A 95 -0.14 7.31 -5.51
N THR A 96 0.51 8.17 -4.71
CA THR A 96 1.92 7.98 -4.34
C THR A 96 2.12 6.68 -3.58
N THR A 97 1.21 6.36 -2.65
CA THR A 97 1.25 5.10 -1.90
C THR A 97 1.20 3.90 -2.84
N ILE A 98 0.21 3.85 -3.74
CA ILE A 98 0.06 2.76 -4.73
C ILE A 98 1.31 2.58 -5.58
N ILE A 99 1.91 3.68 -6.06
CA ILE A 99 3.13 3.62 -6.87
C ILE A 99 4.29 3.02 -6.06
N VAL A 100 4.49 3.48 -4.82
CA VAL A 100 5.57 2.98 -3.96
C VAL A 100 5.34 1.53 -3.56
N GLU A 101 4.10 1.11 -3.29
CA GLU A 101 3.75 -0.28 -3.02
C GLU A 101 4.07 -1.18 -4.20
N LEU A 102 3.64 -0.80 -5.41
CA LEU A 102 3.95 -1.55 -6.63
C LEU A 102 5.46 -1.65 -6.85
N MET A 103 6.20 -0.55 -6.67
CA MET A 103 7.67 -0.57 -6.69
C MET A 103 8.23 -1.53 -5.64
N GLY A 104 7.67 -1.55 -4.44
CA GLY A 104 8.06 -2.48 -3.38
C GLY A 104 7.81 -3.94 -3.75
N PHE A 105 6.67 -4.27 -4.34
CA PHE A 105 6.37 -5.63 -4.82
C PHE A 105 7.31 -6.06 -5.96
N PHE A 106 7.55 -5.21 -6.95
CA PHE A 106 8.50 -5.53 -8.02
C PHE A 106 9.95 -5.60 -7.51
N CYS A 107 10.32 -4.79 -6.52
CA CYS A 107 11.62 -4.87 -5.85
C CYS A 107 11.75 -6.18 -5.05
N ALA A 108 10.68 -6.61 -4.38
CA ALA A 108 10.65 -7.85 -3.61
C ALA A 108 10.93 -9.10 -4.48
N PHE A 109 10.70 -9.00 -5.79
CA PHE A 109 11.07 -10.06 -6.73
C PHE A 109 12.59 -10.36 -6.73
N PHE A 110 13.43 -9.35 -6.49
CA PHE A 110 14.89 -9.48 -6.46
C PHE A 110 15.47 -9.38 -5.05
N LEU A 111 14.87 -8.52 -4.22
CA LEU A 111 15.32 -8.21 -2.87
C LEU A 111 14.12 -8.34 -1.91
N PRO A 112 13.74 -9.56 -1.49
CA PRO A 112 12.48 -9.82 -0.79
C PRO A 112 12.26 -8.93 0.44
N TYR A 113 13.28 -8.82 1.30
CA TYR A 113 13.18 -8.02 2.52
C TYR A 113 13.12 -6.51 2.23
N TRP A 114 13.93 -6.01 1.30
CA TRP A 114 13.91 -4.59 0.93
C TRP A 114 12.60 -4.19 0.27
N GLY A 115 12.07 -5.01 -0.63
CA GLY A 115 10.76 -4.80 -1.21
C GLY A 115 9.65 -4.78 -0.16
N THR A 116 9.71 -5.71 0.80
CA THR A 116 8.78 -5.74 1.94
C THR A 116 8.87 -4.48 2.79
N LEU A 117 10.08 -3.98 3.10
CA LEU A 117 10.25 -2.72 3.82
C LEU A 117 9.62 -1.54 3.08
N ILE A 118 9.82 -1.47 1.76
CA ILE A 118 9.22 -0.41 0.92
C ILE A 118 7.69 -0.44 1.03
N ILE A 119 7.08 -1.63 0.94
CA ILE A 119 5.61 -1.80 1.04
C ILE A 119 5.11 -1.35 2.42
N ILE A 120 5.74 -1.77 3.51
CA ILE A 120 5.28 -1.40 4.85
C ILE A 120 5.51 0.09 5.11
N LEU A 121 6.60 0.68 4.61
CA LEU A 121 6.84 2.11 4.71
C LEU A 121 5.80 2.93 3.95
N SER A 122 5.35 2.48 2.77
CA SER A 122 4.26 3.15 2.06
C SER A 122 2.94 3.06 2.83
N LEU A 123 2.62 1.92 3.44
CA LEU A 123 1.43 1.77 4.28
C LEU A 123 1.45 2.69 5.51
N ALA A 124 2.58 2.72 6.22
CA ALA A 124 2.79 3.64 7.33
C ALA A 124 2.66 5.10 6.88
N GLY A 125 3.26 5.43 5.72
CA GLY A 125 3.15 6.75 5.11
C GLY A 125 1.71 7.15 4.82
N PHE A 126 0.91 6.27 4.19
CA PHE A 126 -0.51 6.50 3.94
C PHE A 126 -1.28 6.79 5.23
N ASN A 127 -1.07 5.95 6.25
CA ASN A 127 -1.73 6.08 7.55
C ASN A 127 -1.33 7.37 8.28
N LEU A 128 -0.14 7.91 8.05
CA LEU A 128 0.29 9.20 8.61
C LEU A 128 -0.23 10.41 7.81
N PHE A 129 -0.22 10.35 6.48
CA PHE A 129 -0.41 11.53 5.63
C PHE A 129 -1.81 11.71 5.04
N ALA A 130 -2.65 10.67 4.99
CA ALA A 130 -3.93 10.79 4.28
C ALA A 130 -4.92 11.75 4.98
N GLY A 131 -4.90 11.84 6.31
CA GLY A 131 -5.56 12.89 7.11
C GLY A 131 -7.09 12.98 7.07
N ILE A 132 -7.75 12.31 6.12
CA ILE A 132 -9.21 12.25 5.97
C ILE A 132 -9.66 10.80 5.74
N ARG A 133 -10.96 10.58 5.87
CA ARG A 133 -11.68 9.37 5.48
C ARG A 133 -12.84 9.74 4.56
N LEU A 134 -13.09 8.92 3.55
CA LEU A 134 -14.14 9.15 2.56
C LEU A 134 -15.33 8.22 2.80
N HIS A 135 -16.53 8.80 2.78
CA HIS A 135 -17.80 8.10 2.98
C HIS A 135 -18.78 8.50 1.88
N PRO A 136 -18.64 7.98 0.64
CA PRO A 136 -19.40 8.47 -0.51
C PRO A 136 -20.93 8.30 -0.40
N ASN A 137 -21.41 7.42 0.49
CA ASN A 137 -22.84 7.16 0.71
C ASN A 137 -23.43 7.85 1.95
N GLU A 138 -22.65 8.69 2.64
CA GLU A 138 -23.08 9.40 3.84
C GLU A 138 -23.27 10.89 3.56
N GLU A 139 -24.07 11.57 4.39
CA GLU A 139 -24.27 13.03 4.29
C GLU A 139 -22.95 13.79 4.45
N ILE A 140 -22.05 13.29 5.30
CA ILE A 140 -20.69 13.81 5.46
C ILE A 140 -19.74 12.93 4.65
N MET A 141 -19.49 13.33 3.40
CA MET A 141 -18.62 12.55 2.51
C MET A 141 -17.13 12.63 2.84
N ILE A 142 -16.70 13.67 3.57
CA ILE A 142 -15.31 13.91 3.96
C ILE A 142 -15.24 14.11 5.47
N GLU A 143 -14.71 13.12 6.18
CA GLU A 143 -14.49 13.17 7.62
C GLU A 143 -13.00 13.40 7.93
N PRO A 144 -12.63 14.35 8.81
CA PRO A 144 -11.27 14.48 9.28
C PRO A 144 -10.89 13.24 10.10
N TRP A 145 -9.85 12.53 9.65
CA TRP A 145 -9.42 11.28 10.25
C TRP A 145 -7.95 11.37 10.59
N GLY A 146 -7.69 11.89 11.79
CA GLY A 146 -6.33 12.12 12.30
C GLY A 146 -5.56 10.83 12.59
N VAL A 147 -4.38 10.99 13.20
CA VAL A 147 -3.46 9.89 13.50
C VAL A 147 -3.94 9.01 14.66
N LEU A 148 -4.63 9.60 15.66
CA LEU A 148 -5.06 8.90 16.87
C LEU A 148 -5.96 7.69 16.57
N PRO A 149 -7.03 7.81 15.75
CA PRO A 149 -7.83 6.64 15.36
C PRO A 149 -7.06 5.58 14.56
N ARG A 150 -5.91 5.93 13.96
CA ARG A 150 -5.06 5.03 13.18
C ARG A 150 -3.94 4.38 14.00
N LEU A 151 -3.84 4.69 15.29
CA LEU A 151 -2.78 4.18 16.16
C LEU A 151 -2.64 2.65 16.13
N PRO A 152 -3.73 1.84 16.18
CA PRO A 152 -3.58 0.38 16.10
C PRO A 152 -2.94 -0.10 14.79
N ILE A 153 -3.28 0.55 13.68
CA ILE A 153 -2.75 0.22 12.36
C ILE A 153 -1.28 0.64 12.25
N LEU A 154 -0.94 1.84 12.74
CA LEU A 154 0.44 2.32 12.78
C LEU A 154 1.34 1.48 13.68
N LEU A 155 0.81 0.94 14.78
CA LEU A 155 1.54 -0.01 15.61
C LEU A 155 1.79 -1.32 14.86
N ALA A 156 0.83 -1.82 14.10
CA ALA A 156 1.00 -3.00 13.26
C ALA A 156 2.06 -2.75 12.16
N ASP A 157 2.02 -1.60 11.49
CA ASP A 157 3.02 -1.20 10.50
C ASP A 157 4.42 -1.11 11.14
N GLY A 158 4.53 -0.47 12.30
CA GLY A 158 5.78 -0.36 13.06
C GLY A 158 6.35 -1.72 13.49
N LEU A 159 5.50 -2.62 13.99
CA LEU A 159 5.89 -4.00 14.30
C LEU A 159 6.34 -4.74 13.04
N GLY A 160 5.65 -4.56 11.92
CA GLY A 160 6.04 -5.11 10.62
C GLY A 160 7.43 -4.65 10.20
N LEU A 161 7.73 -3.36 10.29
CA LEU A 161 9.05 -2.80 9.98
C LEU A 161 10.17 -3.41 10.84
N VAL A 162 9.92 -3.54 12.15
CA VAL A 162 10.88 -4.14 13.08
C VAL A 162 11.13 -5.60 12.71
N LEU A 163 10.07 -6.38 12.48
CA LEU A 163 10.18 -7.80 12.14
C LEU A 163 10.91 -8.04 10.82
N VAL A 164 10.59 -7.27 9.76
CA VAL A 164 11.30 -7.39 8.48
C VAL A 164 12.76 -7.01 8.64
N SER A 165 13.06 -5.94 9.38
CA SER A 165 14.44 -5.50 9.63
C SER A 165 15.23 -6.55 10.41
N LEU A 166 14.63 -7.19 11.42
CA LEU A 166 15.24 -8.29 12.14
C LEU A 166 15.42 -9.53 11.27
N ALA A 167 14.49 -9.81 10.35
CA ALA A 167 14.60 -10.92 9.40
C ALA A 167 15.76 -10.76 8.40
N MET A 168 16.23 -9.53 8.17
CA MET A 168 17.43 -9.26 7.36
C MET A 168 18.73 -9.60 8.09
N LEU A 169 18.68 -9.71 9.41
CA LEU A 169 19.81 -10.17 10.22
C LEU A 169 19.84 -11.70 10.23
N PRO A 170 20.99 -12.34 10.48
CA PRO A 170 21.09 -13.80 10.59
C PRO A 170 20.32 -14.39 11.79
N PHE A 171 19.61 -13.57 12.55
CA PHE A 171 18.95 -13.96 13.79
C PHE A 171 17.52 -14.47 13.53
N THR A 172 17.36 -15.79 13.47
CA THR A 172 16.05 -16.49 13.38
C THR A 172 15.06 -15.93 12.33
N PRO A 173 15.47 -15.76 11.07
CA PRO A 173 14.65 -15.07 10.06
C PRO A 173 13.33 -15.80 9.76
N LEU A 174 13.29 -17.13 9.94
CA LEU A 174 12.07 -17.93 9.82
C LEU A 174 10.99 -17.51 10.83
N VAL A 175 11.37 -17.27 12.08
CA VAL A 175 10.43 -16.86 13.14
C VAL A 175 9.86 -15.48 12.82
N MET A 176 10.70 -14.55 12.37
CA MET A 176 10.29 -13.19 12.03
C MET A 176 9.28 -13.18 10.88
N VAL A 177 9.53 -13.97 9.82
CA VAL A 177 8.62 -14.07 8.68
C VAL A 177 7.31 -14.79 9.04
N LEU A 178 7.34 -15.79 9.93
CA LEU A 178 6.11 -16.42 10.44
C LEU A 178 5.26 -15.44 11.27
N LEU A 179 5.89 -14.60 12.09
CA LEU A 179 5.20 -13.55 12.84
C LEU A 179 4.58 -12.52 11.89
N LEU A 180 5.31 -12.10 10.85
CA LEU A 180 4.78 -11.20 9.81
C LEU A 180 3.54 -11.80 9.13
N LEU A 181 3.61 -13.07 8.71
CA LEU A 181 2.47 -13.76 8.13
C LEU A 181 1.28 -13.79 9.10
N THR A 182 1.55 -14.08 10.38
CA THR A 182 0.51 -14.17 11.41
C THR A 182 -0.19 -12.83 11.61
N ILE A 183 0.56 -11.72 11.68
CA ILE A 183 -0.01 -10.37 11.77
C ILE A 183 -0.91 -10.09 10.56
N PHE A 184 -0.43 -10.41 9.35
CA PHE A 184 -1.20 -10.21 8.13
C PHE A 184 -2.50 -11.03 8.13
N LEU A 185 -2.45 -12.30 8.52
CA LEU A 185 -3.62 -13.17 8.60
C LEU A 185 -4.63 -12.69 9.65
N ILE A 186 -4.17 -12.27 10.83
CA ILE A 186 -5.04 -11.71 11.87
C ILE A 186 -5.74 -10.45 11.37
N TYR A 187 -4.99 -9.54 10.74
CA TYR A 187 -5.56 -8.31 10.20
C TYR A 187 -6.60 -8.60 9.12
N GLY A 188 -6.28 -9.51 8.18
CA GLY A 188 -7.23 -9.97 7.17
C GLY A 188 -8.50 -10.55 7.80
N TRP A 189 -8.35 -11.43 8.78
CA TRP A 189 -9.47 -12.05 9.50
C TRP A 189 -10.38 -11.01 10.17
N ILE A 190 -9.80 -10.04 10.90
CA ILE A 190 -10.56 -8.96 11.55
C ILE A 190 -11.30 -8.10 10.52
N LYS A 191 -10.72 -7.88 9.34
CA LYS A 191 -11.29 -7.02 8.29
C LYS A 191 -12.49 -7.66 7.57
N TYR A 192 -12.60 -8.99 7.57
CA TYR A 192 -13.58 -9.74 6.77
C TYR A 192 -14.61 -10.51 7.59
N ILE A 193 -14.58 -10.40 8.93
CA ILE A 193 -15.69 -10.79 9.81
C ILE A 193 -16.61 -9.60 10.00
#